data_AF-A0A2W6BD52-F1
#
_entry.id   AF-A0A2W6BD52-F1
#
_cell.length_a   1.000
_cell.length_b   1.000
_cell.length_c   1.000
_cell.angle_alpha   90.00
_cell.angle_beta   90.00
_cell.angle_gamma   90.00
#
_symmetry.space_group_name_H-M   'P 1'
#
loop_
_entity.id
_entity.type
_entity.pdbx_description
1 polymer ?
#
loop_
_entity_poly.entity_id
_entity_poly.type
_entity_poly.pdbx_seq_one_letter_code
_entity_poly.pdbx_strand_id
1 'polypeptide(L)'
;MGSGDSKPAPSSTRLKRAYESPEARDGLRVLVDRLWARGVSKEVAGLDAWMKDLGPSSELRTWFGHQSDRWDGFVEKYRHELDTPLRQMLLSELHGTARGPAVTLVYGARDEKENEAVVLREYLLRATPRPDAAWDVATKLLVTATVVAAAHHDAVAPASGLKLFSSSILTAQEVDSALEELLTHGQLHESSNGWKVTARGQQRMRQLSSM
;
A
#
# COMPACT_ATOMS: atom_id res chain seq x y z
N MET A 1 -33.47 14.38 6.70
CA MET A 1 -32.68 14.45 5.45
C MET A 1 -31.22 14.50 5.86
N GLY A 2 -30.56 13.34 5.89
CA GLY A 2 -29.17 13.24 6.35
C GLY A 2 -28.25 13.73 5.25
N SER A 3 -27.66 14.90 5.44
CA SER A 3 -26.56 15.41 4.62
C SER A 3 -25.41 14.41 4.71
N GLY A 4 -25.19 13.67 3.63
CA GLY A 4 -24.02 12.84 3.48
C GLY A 4 -22.79 13.74 3.45
N ASP A 5 -22.07 13.80 4.57
CA ASP A 5 -20.75 14.41 4.66
C ASP A 5 -19.83 13.75 3.64
N SER A 6 -19.77 14.35 2.46
CA SER A 6 -18.79 14.04 1.44
C SER A 6 -17.47 14.59 1.95
N LYS A 7 -16.75 13.77 2.72
CA LYS A 7 -15.43 14.14 3.26
C LYS A 7 -14.46 14.48 2.11
N PRO A 8 -13.60 15.51 2.26
CA PRO A 8 -12.74 15.97 1.19
C PRO A 8 -11.70 14.91 0.77
N ALA A 9 -11.39 14.88 -0.52
CA ALA A 9 -10.35 14.04 -1.12
C ALA A 9 -8.95 14.36 -0.56
N PRO A 10 -8.00 13.40 -0.58
CA PRO A 10 -6.64 13.61 -0.06
C PRO A 10 -5.87 14.63 -0.89
N SER A 11 -5.82 15.88 -0.45
CA SER A 11 -5.18 17.00 -1.17
C SER A 11 -3.63 16.95 -1.18
N SER A 12 -3.00 15.89 -0.66
CA SER A 12 -1.56 15.82 -0.37
C SER A 12 -0.84 14.61 -1.00
N THR A 13 -1.44 13.90 -1.97
CA THR A 13 -0.78 12.78 -2.67
C THR A 13 0.18 13.25 -3.77
N ARG A 14 1.46 12.91 -3.61
CA ARG A 14 2.58 13.23 -4.51
C ARG A 14 3.07 11.98 -5.25
N LEU A 15 3.82 12.20 -6.32
CA LEU A 15 4.53 11.16 -7.06
C LEU A 15 6.02 11.48 -7.02
N LYS A 16 6.86 10.44 -6.88
CA LYS A 16 8.32 10.58 -6.96
C LYS A 16 8.93 9.30 -7.48
N ARG A 17 9.96 9.41 -8.33
CA ARG A 17 10.64 8.22 -8.83
C ARG A 17 11.50 7.61 -7.72
N ALA A 18 11.62 6.29 -7.71
CA ALA A 18 12.46 5.56 -6.76
C ALA A 18 13.96 5.89 -6.87
N TYR A 19 14.35 6.51 -7.99
CA TYR A 19 15.71 6.95 -8.27
C TYR A 19 16.02 8.36 -7.77
N GLU A 20 15.02 9.09 -7.28
CA GLU A 20 15.19 10.41 -6.69
C GLU A 20 15.36 10.29 -5.18
N SER A 21 16.32 11.05 -4.63
CA SER A 21 16.64 11.02 -3.19
C SER A 21 15.43 11.40 -2.33
N PRO A 22 15.19 10.73 -1.19
CA PRO A 22 14.18 11.14 -0.24
C PRO A 22 14.35 12.57 0.25
N GLU A 23 13.24 13.28 0.44
CA GLU A 23 13.20 14.64 0.98
C GLU A 23 12.16 14.77 2.09
N ALA A 24 12.36 15.71 3.02
CA ALA A 24 11.47 15.89 4.17
C ALA A 24 10.00 16.16 3.80
N ARG A 25 9.75 16.79 2.64
CA ARG A 25 8.40 17.09 2.14
C ARG A 25 7.66 15.88 1.55
N ASP A 26 8.37 14.76 1.36
CA ASP A 26 7.77 13.55 0.80
C ASP A 26 6.77 12.93 1.78
N GLY A 27 6.92 13.21 3.07
CA GLY A 27 6.11 12.59 4.12
C GLY A 27 6.27 11.07 4.07
N LEU A 28 5.16 10.35 3.98
CA LEU A 28 5.17 8.90 3.88
C LEU A 28 5.50 8.45 2.46
N ARG A 29 6.52 7.61 2.31
CA ARG A 29 6.99 7.11 1.03
C ARG A 29 6.55 5.66 0.85
N VAL A 30 5.66 5.43 -0.10
CA VAL A 30 5.10 4.10 -0.38
C VAL A 30 5.43 3.67 -1.79
N LEU A 31 6.19 2.59 -1.95
CA LEU A 31 6.42 1.99 -3.27
C LEU A 31 5.15 1.26 -3.73
N VAL A 32 4.66 1.65 -4.91
CA VAL A 32 3.44 1.09 -5.50
C VAL A 32 3.71 0.18 -6.71
N ASP A 33 4.94 0.15 -7.20
CA ASP A 33 5.33 -0.81 -8.23
C ASP A 33 5.31 -2.23 -7.66
N ARG A 34 4.85 -3.17 -8.49
CA ARG A 34 4.90 -4.59 -8.16
C ARG A 34 6.34 -5.10 -7.98
N LEU A 35 7.29 -4.46 -8.66
CA LEU A 35 8.70 -4.81 -8.64
C LEU A 35 9.51 -3.77 -7.88
N TRP A 36 10.50 -4.23 -7.13
CA TRP A 36 11.45 -3.35 -6.49
C TRP A 36 12.30 -2.60 -7.53
N ALA A 37 12.62 -1.33 -7.26
CA ALA A 37 13.44 -0.51 -8.13
C ALA A 37 14.86 -1.07 -8.26
N ARG A 38 15.25 -1.42 -9.49
CA ARG A 38 16.57 -2.02 -9.76
C ARG A 38 17.70 -1.07 -9.35
N GLY A 39 18.68 -1.58 -8.61
CA GLY A 39 19.87 -0.83 -8.20
C GLY A 39 19.66 0.15 -7.05
N VAL A 40 18.47 0.18 -6.44
CA VAL A 40 18.17 1.00 -5.25
C VAL A 40 18.09 0.08 -4.04
N SER A 41 18.84 0.34 -2.98
CA SER A 41 18.72 -0.43 -1.74
C SER A 41 17.49 0.01 -0.93
N LYS A 42 17.03 -0.81 0.00
CA LYS A 42 15.89 -0.47 0.88
C LYS A 42 16.18 0.75 1.76
N GLU A 43 17.42 0.85 2.24
CA GLU A 43 17.91 1.96 3.05
C GLU A 43 17.91 3.26 2.23
N VAL A 44 18.44 3.22 1.00
CA VAL A 44 18.49 4.38 0.11
C VAL A 44 17.09 4.81 -0.35
N ALA A 45 16.19 3.85 -0.60
CA ALA A 45 14.84 4.14 -1.03
C ALA A 45 14.02 4.91 0.04
N GLY A 46 14.35 4.71 1.32
CA GLY A 46 13.71 5.40 2.45
C GLY A 46 12.19 5.26 2.41
N LEU A 47 11.70 4.02 2.28
CA LEU A 47 10.27 3.73 2.18
C LEU A 47 9.69 3.33 3.54
N ASP A 48 8.44 3.72 3.78
CA ASP A 48 7.64 3.31 4.93
C ASP A 48 6.82 2.05 4.66
N ALA A 49 6.46 1.81 3.39
CA ALA A 49 5.76 0.59 2.96
C ALA A 49 6.03 0.26 1.50
N TRP A 50 5.89 -1.03 1.16
CA TRP A 50 5.88 -1.53 -0.21
C TRP A 50 4.55 -2.24 -0.48
N MET A 51 3.62 -1.52 -1.09
CA MET A 51 2.29 -2.00 -1.45
C MET A 51 2.29 -2.58 -2.87
N LYS A 52 3.13 -3.60 -3.10
CA LYS A 52 3.32 -4.23 -4.42
C LYS A 52 2.05 -4.74 -5.09
N ASP A 53 1.05 -5.11 -4.29
CA ASP A 53 -0.25 -5.60 -4.75
C ASP A 53 -1.13 -4.49 -5.34
N LEU A 54 -0.78 -3.21 -5.11
CA LEU A 54 -1.41 -2.09 -5.81
C LEU A 54 -0.94 -1.99 -7.26
N GLY A 55 0.29 -2.40 -7.58
CA GLY A 55 0.80 -2.36 -8.95
C GLY A 55 -0.06 -3.19 -9.92
N PRO A 56 -0.04 -2.87 -11.23
CA PRO A 56 -0.80 -3.64 -12.22
C PRO A 56 -0.36 -5.11 -12.24
N SER A 57 -1.24 -6.00 -12.68
CA SER A 57 -0.91 -7.41 -12.90
C SER A 57 0.24 -7.55 -13.91
N SER A 58 0.90 -8.71 -13.89
CA SER A 58 1.98 -9.01 -14.84
C SER A 58 1.46 -8.99 -16.27
N GLU A 59 0.25 -9.50 -16.47
CA GLU A 59 -0.47 -9.56 -17.74
C GLU A 59 -0.77 -8.15 -18.25
N LEU A 60 -1.35 -7.29 -17.41
CA LEU A 60 -1.68 -5.93 -17.80
C LEU A 60 -0.44 -5.08 -18.05
N ARG A 61 0.60 -5.22 -17.21
CA ARG A 61 1.89 -4.55 -17.40
C ARG A 61 2.55 -4.94 -18.72
N THR A 62 2.50 -6.23 -19.06
CA THR A 62 3.04 -6.75 -20.33
C THR A 62 2.24 -6.25 -21.52
N TRP A 63 0.90 -6.22 -21.40
CA TRP A 63 0.02 -5.71 -22.43
C TRP A 63 0.21 -4.21 -22.68
N PHE A 64 0.33 -3.40 -21.62
CA PHE A 64 0.57 -1.96 -21.77
C PHE A 64 1.92 -1.71 -22.44
N GLY A 65 2.99 -2.38 -21.98
CA GLY A 65 4.30 -2.33 -22.62
C GLY A 65 4.88 -0.92 -22.81
N HIS A 66 4.40 0.05 -22.01
CA HIS A 66 4.68 1.48 -22.15
C HIS A 66 4.41 2.03 -23.56
N GLN A 67 3.36 1.55 -24.22
CA GLN A 67 2.91 2.05 -25.52
C GLN A 67 1.83 3.12 -25.30
N SER A 68 2.09 4.36 -25.72
CA SER A 68 1.18 5.48 -25.47
C SER A 68 -0.18 5.33 -26.15
N ASP A 69 -0.26 4.63 -27.29
CA ASP A 69 -1.52 4.29 -27.96
C ASP A 69 -2.42 3.34 -27.13
N ARG A 70 -1.84 2.67 -26.13
CA ARG A 70 -2.56 1.77 -25.20
C ARG A 70 -2.89 2.44 -23.87
N TRP A 71 -2.48 3.69 -23.64
CA TRP A 71 -2.59 4.34 -22.34
C TRP A 71 -4.03 4.39 -21.81
N ASP A 72 -4.99 4.87 -22.62
CA ASP A 72 -6.38 4.96 -22.18
C ASP A 72 -6.96 3.59 -21.81
N GLY A 73 -6.65 2.56 -22.60
CA GLY A 73 -7.05 1.18 -22.31
C GLY A 73 -6.34 0.60 -21.08
N PHE A 74 -5.09 1.01 -20.80
CA PHE A 74 -4.38 0.64 -19.58
C PHE A 74 -5.05 1.26 -18.36
N VAL A 75 -5.39 2.55 -18.41
CA VAL A 75 -6.09 3.26 -17.32
C VAL A 75 -7.40 2.56 -16.98
N GLU A 76 -8.21 2.22 -17.98
CA GLU A 76 -9.48 1.52 -17.78
C GLU A 76 -9.28 0.14 -17.14
N LYS A 77 -8.43 -0.70 -17.73
CA LYS A 77 -8.16 -2.05 -17.23
C LYS A 77 -7.56 -2.03 -15.83
N TYR A 78 -6.64 -1.11 -15.57
CA TYR A 78 -5.98 -1.02 -14.28
C TYR A 78 -6.95 -0.59 -13.18
N ARG A 79 -7.87 0.34 -13.47
CA ARG A 79 -8.93 0.71 -12.52
C ARG A 79 -9.80 -0.49 -12.14
N HIS A 80 -10.12 -1.37 -13.08
CA HIS A 80 -10.82 -2.61 -12.77
C HIS A 80 -10.01 -3.55 -11.89
N GLU A 81 -8.69 -3.65 -12.10
CA GLU A 81 -7.85 -4.42 -11.18
C GLU A 81 -7.86 -3.86 -9.76
N LEU A 82 -8.02 -2.55 -9.58
CA LEU A 82 -8.07 -1.93 -8.25
C LEU A 82 -9.31 -2.31 -7.43
N ASP A 83 -10.34 -2.90 -8.03
CA ASP A 83 -11.60 -3.21 -7.36
C ASP A 83 -11.57 -4.52 -6.54
N THR A 84 -10.42 -5.22 -6.48
CA THR A 84 -10.31 -6.42 -5.62
C THR A 84 -10.32 -6.07 -4.12
N PRO A 85 -10.80 -6.96 -3.24
CA PRO A 85 -10.86 -6.69 -1.79
C PRO A 85 -9.53 -6.25 -1.18
N LEU A 86 -8.42 -6.91 -1.55
CA LEU A 86 -7.09 -6.56 -1.04
C LEU A 86 -6.64 -5.17 -1.51
N ARG A 87 -6.84 -4.84 -2.78
CA ARG A 87 -6.44 -3.53 -3.31
C ARG A 87 -7.28 -2.42 -2.72
N GLN A 88 -8.59 -2.64 -2.54
CA GLN A 88 -9.47 -1.69 -1.85
C GLN A 88 -9.05 -1.47 -0.39
N MET A 89 -8.58 -2.50 0.31
CA MET A 89 -8.03 -2.37 1.65
C MET A 89 -6.76 -1.51 1.67
N LEU A 90 -5.77 -1.81 0.81
CA LEU A 90 -4.53 -1.04 0.72
C LEU A 90 -4.77 0.42 0.30
N LEU A 91 -5.68 0.65 -0.65
CA LEU A 91 -6.12 1.99 -1.04
C LEU A 91 -6.77 2.73 0.12
N SER A 92 -7.57 2.05 0.96
CA SER A 92 -8.17 2.63 2.15
C SER A 92 -7.12 3.08 3.16
N GLU A 93 -6.06 2.29 3.36
CA GLU A 93 -4.93 2.69 4.21
C GLU A 93 -4.25 3.95 3.68
N LEU A 94 -3.90 3.98 2.38
CA LEU A 94 -3.30 5.16 1.76
C LEU A 94 -4.20 6.40 1.85
N HIS A 95 -5.48 6.24 1.51
CA HIS A 95 -6.45 7.33 1.52
C HIS A 95 -6.68 7.88 2.93
N GLY A 96 -6.77 7.01 3.93
CA GLY A 96 -6.94 7.42 5.32
C GLY A 96 -5.68 8.07 5.89
N THR A 97 -4.50 7.59 5.51
CA THR A 97 -3.22 8.15 5.97
C THR A 97 -2.93 9.52 5.34
N ALA A 98 -3.34 9.74 4.08
CA ALA A 98 -3.22 11.03 3.40
C ALA A 98 -4.07 12.16 4.01
N ARG A 99 -4.91 11.86 5.02
CA ARG A 99 -5.56 12.87 5.88
C ARG A 99 -4.61 13.48 6.91
N GLY A 100 -3.43 12.89 7.12
CA GLY A 100 -2.37 13.38 8.00
C GLY A 100 -1.18 13.93 7.20
N PRO A 101 0.03 13.36 7.33
CA PRO A 101 1.19 13.80 6.56
C PRO A 101 0.99 13.59 5.05
N ALA A 102 1.77 14.30 4.22
CA ALA A 102 1.79 14.06 2.79
C ALA A 102 2.15 12.59 2.49
N VAL A 103 1.53 12.03 1.47
CA VAL A 103 1.83 10.68 0.99
C VAL A 103 2.47 10.80 -0.38
N THR A 104 3.66 10.24 -0.55
CA THR A 104 4.37 10.14 -1.81
C THR A 104 4.32 8.71 -2.31
N LEU A 105 3.64 8.52 -3.44
CA LEU A 105 3.69 7.26 -4.18
C LEU A 105 5.00 7.19 -4.94
N VAL A 106 5.82 6.21 -4.59
CA VAL A 106 7.13 5.96 -5.18
C VAL A 106 6.99 4.92 -6.29
N TYR A 107 7.59 5.19 -7.45
CA TYR A 107 7.49 4.35 -8.64
C TYR A 107 8.80 4.28 -9.44
N GLY A 108 8.98 3.24 -10.25
CA GLY A 108 10.21 2.96 -10.98
C GLY A 108 10.18 3.33 -12.47
N ALA A 109 9.01 3.64 -13.04
CA ALA A 109 8.89 3.99 -14.45
C ALA A 109 9.77 5.19 -14.84
N ARG A 110 10.23 5.21 -16.10
CA ARG A 110 10.95 6.37 -16.67
C ARG A 110 9.98 7.45 -17.16
N ASP A 111 8.84 7.02 -17.69
CA ASP A 111 7.78 7.93 -18.08
C ASP A 111 7.06 8.43 -16.84
N GLU A 112 7.06 9.74 -16.64
CA GLU A 112 6.48 10.40 -15.48
C GLU A 112 4.98 10.72 -15.66
N LYS A 113 4.49 10.60 -16.90
CA LYS A 113 3.11 10.94 -17.29
C LYS A 113 2.25 9.69 -17.50
N GLU A 114 2.81 8.66 -18.11
CA GLU A 114 2.11 7.41 -18.45
C GLU A 114 2.67 6.23 -17.65
N ASN A 115 2.29 6.17 -16.37
CA ASN A 115 2.66 5.08 -15.45
C ASN A 115 1.55 4.78 -14.43
N GLU A 116 1.65 3.64 -13.76
CA GLU A 116 0.69 3.15 -12.78
C GLU A 116 0.47 4.12 -11.61
N ALA A 117 1.51 4.81 -11.15
CA ALA A 117 1.41 5.70 -9.99
C ALA A 117 0.58 6.95 -10.30
N VAL A 118 0.62 7.44 -11.55
CA VAL A 118 -0.27 8.50 -12.02
C VAL A 118 -1.74 8.05 -11.94
N VAL A 119 -2.04 6.83 -12.40
CA VAL A 119 -3.41 6.29 -12.32
C VAL A 119 -3.87 6.11 -10.88
N LEU A 120 -3.02 5.55 -10.01
CA LEU A 120 -3.31 5.37 -8.59
C LEU A 120 -3.57 6.69 -7.87
N ARG A 121 -2.75 7.71 -8.13
CA ARG A 121 -2.95 9.04 -7.55
C ARG A 121 -4.30 9.62 -7.99
N GLU A 122 -4.62 9.57 -9.29
CA GLU A 122 -5.91 10.05 -9.78
C GLU A 122 -7.09 9.25 -9.20
N TYR A 123 -6.92 7.94 -9.00
CA TYR A 123 -7.92 7.11 -8.32
C TYR A 123 -8.16 7.58 -6.88
N LEU A 124 -7.10 7.74 -6.08
CA LEU A 124 -7.18 8.17 -4.68
C LEU A 124 -7.78 9.57 -4.52
N LEU A 125 -7.60 10.46 -5.51
CA LEU A 125 -8.15 11.82 -5.52
C LEU A 125 -9.64 11.86 -5.86
N ARG A 126 -10.17 10.86 -6.58
CA ARG A 126 -11.55 10.87 -7.12
C ARG A 126 -12.47 9.88 -6.41
N ALA A 127 -11.92 8.77 -5.94
CA ALA A 127 -12.67 7.69 -5.33
C ALA A 127 -12.45 7.65 -3.81
N THR A 128 -13.47 7.19 -3.11
CA THR A 128 -13.35 6.75 -1.72
C THR A 128 -13.20 5.24 -1.74
N PRO A 129 -12.03 4.69 -1.38
CA PRO A 129 -11.83 3.24 -1.30
C PRO A 129 -12.83 2.60 -0.34
N ARG A 130 -13.28 1.40 -0.68
CA ARG A 130 -14.27 0.63 0.09
C ARG A 130 -13.67 -0.70 0.51
N PRO A 131 -12.93 -0.74 1.64
CA PRO A 131 -12.39 -1.99 2.14
C PRO A 131 -13.53 -2.96 2.45
N ASP A 132 -13.29 -4.25 2.25
CA ASP A 132 -14.26 -5.29 2.59
C ASP A 132 -14.51 -5.28 4.11
N ALA A 133 -15.76 -4.99 4.50
CA ALA A 133 -16.18 -4.96 5.89
C ALA A 133 -16.13 -6.34 6.56
N ALA A 134 -16.12 -7.42 5.78
CA ALA A 134 -16.02 -8.78 6.29
C ALA A 134 -14.63 -9.14 6.82
N TRP A 135 -13.59 -8.36 6.48
CA TRP A 135 -12.25 -8.63 6.97
C TRP A 135 -12.13 -8.32 8.46
N ASP A 136 -11.79 -9.34 9.23
CA ASP A 136 -11.47 -9.20 10.64
C ASP A 136 -10.25 -8.29 10.87
N VAL A 137 -10.11 -7.81 12.12
CA VAL A 137 -9.05 -6.88 12.51
C VAL A 137 -7.67 -7.49 12.31
N ALA A 138 -7.50 -8.78 12.63
CA ALA A 138 -6.23 -9.49 12.46
C ALA A 138 -5.80 -9.59 10.99
N THR A 139 -6.74 -9.80 10.06
CA THR A 139 -6.51 -9.80 8.62
C THR A 139 -6.01 -8.43 8.17
N LYS A 140 -6.70 -7.37 8.60
CA LYS A 140 -6.32 -6.00 8.25
C LYS A 140 -4.91 -5.69 8.72
N LEU A 141 -4.61 -6.00 9.99
CA LEU A 141 -3.28 -5.76 10.55
C LEU A 141 -2.19 -6.62 9.91
N LEU A 142 -2.48 -7.87 9.55
CA LEU A 142 -1.53 -8.72 8.84
C LEU A 142 -1.15 -8.14 7.47
N VAL A 143 -2.13 -7.59 6.75
CA VAL A 143 -1.88 -6.89 5.48
C VAL A 143 -0.97 -5.70 5.69
N THR A 144 -1.28 -4.84 6.67
CA THR A 144 -0.43 -3.69 7.05
C THR A 144 0.99 -4.13 7.39
N ALA A 145 1.14 -5.13 8.27
CA ALA A 145 2.45 -5.64 8.69
C ALA A 145 3.25 -6.18 7.51
N THR A 146 2.59 -6.82 6.55
CA THR A 146 3.25 -7.38 5.38
C THR A 146 3.81 -6.30 4.47
N VAL A 147 3.05 -5.25 4.18
CA VAL A 147 3.52 -4.18 3.28
C VAL A 147 4.57 -3.30 3.93
N VAL A 148 4.47 -3.07 5.25
CA VAL A 148 5.50 -2.35 6.02
C VAL A 148 6.78 -3.17 6.07
N ALA A 149 6.72 -4.44 6.53
CA ALA A 149 7.89 -5.30 6.61
C ALA A 149 8.60 -5.47 5.25
N ALA A 150 7.83 -5.54 4.16
CA ALA A 150 8.40 -5.68 2.82
C ALA A 150 9.29 -4.50 2.41
N ALA A 151 9.08 -3.29 2.95
CA ALA A 151 9.88 -2.11 2.66
C ALA A 151 11.25 -2.11 3.36
N HIS A 152 11.37 -2.80 4.51
CA HIS A 152 12.56 -2.74 5.36
C HIS A 152 13.52 -3.90 5.11
N HIS A 153 14.83 -3.65 5.30
CA HIS A 153 15.90 -4.59 4.97
C HIS A 153 15.84 -5.90 5.75
N ASP A 154 15.50 -5.81 7.04
CA ASP A 154 15.38 -6.92 7.97
C ASP A 154 14.04 -7.68 7.87
N ALA A 155 13.16 -7.26 6.95
CA ALA A 155 11.80 -7.75 6.80
C ALA A 155 10.98 -7.65 8.12
N VAL A 156 11.21 -6.57 8.88
CA VAL A 156 10.48 -6.24 10.10
C VAL A 156 9.56 -5.06 9.86
N ALA A 157 8.32 -5.15 10.34
CA ALA A 157 7.42 -4.02 10.44
C ALA A 157 7.65 -3.30 11.77
N PRO A 158 8.24 -2.09 11.80
CA PRO A 158 8.38 -1.33 13.03
C PRO A 158 7.03 -0.85 13.56
N ALA A 159 6.92 -0.65 14.88
CA ALA A 159 5.69 -0.16 15.53
C ALA A 159 5.23 1.19 15.01
N SER A 160 6.18 2.09 14.71
CA SER A 160 5.89 3.37 14.08
C SER A 160 5.20 3.19 12.73
N GLY A 161 5.73 2.29 11.88
CA GLY A 161 5.15 1.98 10.57
C GLY A 161 3.76 1.37 10.69
N LEU A 162 3.59 0.34 11.53
CA LEU A 162 2.27 -0.26 11.77
C LEU A 162 1.24 0.76 12.19
N LYS A 163 1.56 1.58 13.20
CA LYS A 163 0.65 2.60 13.73
C LYS A 163 0.27 3.64 12.68
N LEU A 164 1.21 4.05 11.83
CA LEU A 164 0.95 5.03 10.78
C LEU A 164 -0.12 4.54 9.79
N PHE A 165 0.02 3.30 9.30
CA PHE A 165 -0.91 2.76 8.31
C PHE A 165 -2.21 2.22 8.92
N SER A 166 -2.15 1.55 10.07
CA SER A 166 -3.33 0.91 10.68
C SER A 166 -4.29 1.91 11.33
N SER A 167 -3.81 3.05 11.84
CA SER A 167 -4.63 4.05 12.54
C SER A 167 -5.75 4.66 11.69
N SER A 168 -5.65 4.50 10.36
CA SER A 168 -6.68 4.94 9.42
C SER A 168 -7.94 4.06 9.42
N ILE A 169 -7.81 2.80 9.86
CA ILE A 169 -8.83 1.77 9.75
C ILE A 169 -9.06 0.99 11.05
N LEU A 170 -8.13 1.05 12.00
CA LEU A 170 -8.16 0.36 13.30
C LEU A 170 -7.87 1.35 14.44
N THR A 171 -8.49 1.12 15.58
CA THR A 171 -8.17 1.75 16.87
C THR A 171 -6.91 1.14 17.49
N ALA A 172 -6.32 1.81 18.47
CA ALA A 172 -5.15 1.28 19.19
C ALA A 172 -5.46 -0.06 19.88
N GLN A 173 -6.63 -0.17 20.52
CA GLN A 173 -7.07 -1.40 21.18
C GLN A 173 -7.24 -2.56 20.18
N GLU A 174 -7.81 -2.27 19.00
CA GLU A 174 -7.95 -3.26 17.93
C GLU A 174 -6.59 -3.74 17.41
N VAL A 175 -5.62 -2.83 17.27
CA VAL A 175 -4.25 -3.19 16.91
C VAL A 175 -3.63 -4.12 17.95
N ASP A 176 -3.75 -3.80 19.23
CA ASP A 176 -3.17 -4.62 20.31
C ASP A 176 -3.79 -6.03 20.34
N SER A 177 -5.13 -6.13 20.27
CA SER A 177 -5.81 -7.43 20.22
C SER A 177 -5.46 -8.24 18.98
N ALA A 178 -5.33 -7.59 17.81
CA ALA A 178 -4.93 -8.27 16.59
C ALA A 178 -3.46 -8.71 16.62
N LEU A 179 -2.55 -7.94 17.22
CA LEU A 179 -1.17 -8.38 17.42
C LEU A 179 -1.12 -9.65 18.26
N GLU A 180 -1.84 -9.69 19.38
CA GLU A 180 -1.91 -10.88 20.25
C GLU A 180 -2.45 -12.11 19.50
N GLU A 181 -3.51 -11.94 18.70
CA GLU A 181 -4.08 -13.01 17.89
C GLU A 181 -3.07 -13.52 16.84
N LEU A 182 -2.45 -12.62 16.08
CA LEU A 182 -1.49 -12.97 15.04
C LEU A 182 -0.23 -13.65 15.61
N LEU A 183 0.20 -13.26 16.81
CA LEU A 183 1.30 -13.91 17.53
C LEU A 183 0.89 -15.32 17.99
N THR A 184 -0.28 -15.45 18.62
CA THR A 184 -0.84 -16.73 19.07
C THR A 184 -0.99 -17.73 17.92
N HIS A 185 -1.44 -17.27 16.76
CA HIS A 185 -1.60 -18.11 15.57
C HIS A 185 -0.28 -18.32 14.79
N GLY A 186 0.83 -17.73 15.23
CA GLY A 186 2.15 -17.85 14.61
C GLY A 186 2.21 -17.23 13.21
N GLN A 187 1.40 -16.20 12.95
CA GLN A 187 1.38 -15.45 11.69
C GLN A 187 2.33 -14.24 11.74
N LEU A 188 2.56 -13.70 12.93
CA LEU A 188 3.64 -12.77 13.23
C LEU A 188 4.60 -13.36 14.24
N HIS A 189 5.82 -12.84 14.26
CA HIS A 189 6.84 -13.11 15.26
C HIS A 189 7.44 -11.79 15.73
N GLU A 190 7.49 -11.57 17.04
CA GLU A 190 8.09 -10.38 17.62
C GLU A 190 9.62 -10.38 17.46
N SER A 191 10.19 -9.22 17.14
CA SER A 191 11.63 -9.00 17.00
C SER A 191 12.03 -7.78 17.82
N SER A 192 13.33 -7.53 17.95
CA SER A 192 13.84 -6.45 18.79
C SER A 192 13.39 -5.05 18.38
N ASN A 193 12.92 -4.89 17.13
CA ASN A 193 12.52 -3.61 16.53
C ASN A 193 11.15 -3.65 15.84
N GLY A 194 10.31 -4.67 16.10
CA GLY A 194 8.97 -4.77 15.52
C GLY A 194 8.53 -6.20 15.25
N TRP A 195 7.76 -6.44 14.18
CA TRP A 195 7.20 -7.75 13.88
C TRP A 195 7.63 -8.28 12.51
N LYS A 196 8.04 -9.55 12.48
CA LYS A 196 8.29 -10.30 11.25
C LYS A 196 7.05 -11.07 10.85
N VAL A 197 6.72 -11.03 9.56
CA VAL A 197 5.67 -11.90 9.01
C VAL A 197 6.23 -13.30 8.79
N THR A 198 5.64 -14.30 9.44
CA THR A 198 6.11 -15.69 9.36
C THR A 198 5.73 -16.32 8.02
N ALA A 199 6.22 -17.53 7.74
CA ALA A 199 5.79 -18.31 6.57
C ALA A 199 4.27 -18.53 6.53
N ARG A 200 3.63 -18.71 7.70
CA ARG A 200 2.18 -18.86 7.84
C ARG A 200 1.44 -17.55 7.57
N GLY A 201 1.95 -16.43 8.07
CA GLY A 201 1.44 -15.10 7.74
C GLY A 201 1.53 -14.83 6.23
N GLN A 202 2.67 -15.13 5.61
CA GLN A 202 2.87 -15.01 4.17
C GLN A 202 1.93 -15.93 3.36
N GLN A 203 1.60 -17.11 3.88
CA GLN A 203 0.62 -18.00 3.24
C GLN A 203 -0.79 -17.42 3.27
N ARG A 204 -1.23 -16.87 4.41
CA ARG A 204 -2.52 -16.16 4.52
C ARG A 204 -2.57 -14.96 3.58
N MET A 205 -1.48 -14.19 3.49
CA MET A 205 -1.38 -13.08 2.53
C MET A 205 -1.52 -13.53 1.07
N ARG A 206 -0.89 -14.64 0.67
CA ARG A 206 -1.05 -15.18 -0.70
C ARG A 206 -2.49 -15.57 -1.01
N GLN A 207 -3.24 -16.08 -0.04
CA GLN A 207 -4.66 -16.42 -0.20
C GLN A 207 -5.49 -15.14 -0.41
N LEU A 208 -5.25 -14.10 0.40
CA LEU A 208 -5.92 -12.81 0.27
C LEU A 208 -5.65 -12.13 -1.08
N SER A 209 -4.42 -12.22 -1.60
CA SER A 209 -4.08 -11.68 -2.94
C SER A 209 -4.76 -12.42 -4.10
N SER A 210 -5.34 -13.60 -3.86
CA SER A 210 -6.01 -14.42 -4.88
C SER A 210 -7.54 -14.34 -4.85
N MET A 211 -8.11 -13.62 -3.88
CA MET A 211 -9.55 -13.34 -3.76
C MET A 211 -9.95 -12.13 -4.62
#